data_AF-A0AAW2RZK7-F1
#
_entry.id   AF-A0AAW2RZK7-F1
#
_cell.length_a   1.000
_cell.length_b   1.000
_cell.length_c   1.000
_cell.angle_alpha   90.00
_cell.angle_beta   90.00
_cell.angle_gamma   90.00
#
_symmetry.space_group_name_H-M   'P 1'
#
loop_
_entity.id
_entity.type
_entity.pdbx_description
1 polymer ?
#
loop_
_entity_poly.entity_id
_entity_poly.type
_entity_poly.pdbx_seq_one_letter_code
_entity_poly.pdbx_strand_id
1 'polypeptide(L)'
;MIAMGLQGSSKVCFSTGSFDSGNDNVNDNARADGGLDIDDDDFLPEKPELQLQGVDPRKGWNFRGVHRAIICGKVGQAPVQKILRNGKTVTTFTVGTGGMFDQRLVGANDLPKPAQWHRIAVHNPMLGAYAVQQLVKNSSVYVEGDIETRVYNDSINGDIKSIPEVCVRRDGRVRLIKAGESMNNISIDELREGLL
;
A
#
# COMPACT_ATOMS: atom_id res chain seq x y z
N MET A 1 -11.08 -2.55 -46.48
CA MET A 1 -11.21 -3.69 -45.54
C MET A 1 -11.00 -3.11 -44.14
N ILE A 2 -12.09 -2.79 -43.45
CA ILE A 2 -12.10 -2.03 -42.18
C ILE A 2 -12.41 -3.03 -41.07
N ALA A 3 -11.51 -3.18 -40.11
CA ALA A 3 -11.71 -4.05 -38.94
C ALA A 3 -12.49 -3.29 -37.86
N MET A 4 -13.63 -3.83 -37.46
CA MET A 4 -14.50 -3.30 -36.41
C MET A 4 -13.95 -3.70 -35.02
N GLY A 5 -13.73 -2.72 -34.15
CA GLY A 5 -13.32 -2.94 -32.76
C GLY A 5 -14.49 -3.31 -31.86
N LEU A 6 -14.27 -4.32 -31.00
CA LEU A 6 -15.14 -4.69 -29.89
C LEU A 6 -15.14 -3.58 -28.82
N GLN A 7 -16.32 -3.03 -28.52
CA GLN A 7 -16.50 -2.07 -27.43
C GLN A 7 -17.10 -2.80 -26.21
N GLY A 8 -16.25 -3.12 -25.23
CA GLY A 8 -16.68 -3.66 -23.94
C GLY A 8 -17.31 -2.57 -23.09
N SER A 9 -18.61 -2.67 -22.84
CA SER A 9 -19.37 -1.76 -22.00
C SER A 9 -19.16 -2.09 -20.52
N SER A 10 -18.51 -1.20 -19.76
CA SER A 10 -18.36 -1.30 -18.32
C SER A 10 -19.52 -0.58 -17.64
N LYS A 11 -20.32 -1.33 -16.87
CA LYS A 11 -21.48 -0.82 -16.12
C LYS A 11 -21.01 -0.02 -14.92
N VAL A 12 -21.31 1.28 -14.94
CA VAL A 12 -21.13 2.20 -13.81
C VAL A 12 -22.38 2.11 -12.94
N CYS A 13 -22.27 1.59 -11.72
CA CYS A 13 -23.36 1.57 -10.75
C CYS A 13 -23.27 2.82 -9.88
N PHE A 14 -24.14 3.81 -10.15
CA PHE A 14 -24.50 4.84 -9.18
C PHE A 14 -25.82 4.42 -8.55
N SER A 15 -25.83 4.05 -7.28
CA SER A 15 -27.08 3.91 -6.52
C SER A 15 -27.38 5.24 -5.83
N THR A 16 -28.23 6.04 -6.47
CA THR A 16 -28.99 7.10 -5.79
C THR A 16 -30.14 6.44 -5.04
N GLY A 17 -30.05 6.38 -3.71
CA GLY A 17 -31.19 6.02 -2.88
C GLY A 17 -32.09 7.24 -2.72
N SER A 18 -33.27 7.18 -3.31
CA SER A 18 -34.34 8.16 -3.14
C SER A 18 -34.91 8.06 -1.72
N PHE A 19 -35.07 9.19 -1.05
CA PHE A 19 -35.78 9.31 0.22
C PHE A 19 -37.26 9.42 -0.10
N ASP A 20 -38.04 8.39 0.20
CA ASP A 20 -39.50 8.44 0.06
C ASP A 20 -40.12 8.80 1.41
N SER A 21 -40.86 9.90 1.41
CA SER A 21 -41.60 10.42 2.57
C SER A 21 -42.94 9.70 2.64
N GLY A 22 -43.14 8.88 3.67
CA GLY A 22 -44.42 8.22 3.93
C GLY A 22 -45.50 9.20 4.35
N ASN A 23 -46.62 9.19 3.63
CA ASN A 23 -47.95 9.47 4.18
C ASN A 23 -48.98 8.96 3.17
N ASP A 24 -49.82 8.01 3.55
CA ASP A 24 -51.18 7.87 3.04
C ASP A 24 -52.02 7.01 4.00
N ASN A 25 -52.99 7.65 4.63
CA ASN A 25 -54.08 7.02 5.37
C ASN A 25 -55.09 6.46 4.38
N VAL A 26 -55.33 5.15 4.40
CA VAL A 26 -56.55 4.56 3.83
C VAL A 26 -57.15 3.61 4.85
N ASN A 27 -58.41 3.88 5.19
CA ASN A 27 -59.25 3.15 6.10
C ASN A 27 -60.27 2.40 5.24
N ASP A 28 -60.30 1.07 5.28
CA ASP A 28 -61.42 0.28 4.77
C ASP A 28 -61.63 -0.99 5.60
N ASN A 29 -62.84 -1.10 6.15
CA ASN A 29 -63.37 -2.24 6.90
C ASN A 29 -64.09 -3.22 5.97
N ALA A 30 -63.75 -4.52 5.96
CA ALA A 30 -64.71 -5.61 5.80
C ALA A 30 -64.14 -7.04 6.02
N ARG A 31 -64.67 -7.70 7.06
CA ARG A 31 -65.19 -9.10 7.14
C ARG A 31 -64.28 -10.33 6.90
N ALA A 32 -64.03 -11.02 8.02
CA ALA A 32 -64.10 -12.47 8.34
C ALA A 32 -63.89 -13.54 7.25
N ASP A 33 -62.97 -14.49 7.48
CA ASP A 33 -63.22 -15.88 7.97
C ASP A 33 -61.88 -16.59 8.25
N GLY A 34 -61.92 -17.66 9.04
CA GLY A 34 -60.80 -18.32 9.72
C GLY A 34 -59.83 -19.18 8.90
N GLY A 35 -58.74 -19.58 9.57
CA GLY A 35 -57.70 -20.46 9.07
C GLY A 35 -56.43 -20.35 9.91
N LEU A 36 -56.30 -21.21 10.92
CA LEU A 36 -55.06 -21.41 11.68
C LEU A 36 -54.20 -22.42 10.90
N ASP A 37 -53.24 -21.92 10.14
CA ASP A 37 -52.16 -22.75 9.59
C ASP A 37 -50.88 -22.38 10.34
N ILE A 38 -50.43 -23.33 11.17
CA ILE A 38 -49.14 -23.29 11.86
C ILE A 38 -48.11 -23.76 10.83
N ASP A 39 -47.47 -22.81 10.17
CA ASP A 39 -46.31 -23.08 9.33
C ASP A 39 -45.06 -23.13 10.23
N ASP A 40 -44.79 -24.30 10.79
CA ASP A 40 -43.49 -24.65 11.38
C ASP A 40 -42.49 -24.96 10.26
N ASP A 41 -41.96 -23.93 9.58
CA ASP A 41 -40.86 -24.08 8.62
C ASP A 41 -39.72 -23.08 8.90
N ASP A 42 -38.56 -23.65 9.25
CA ASP A 42 -37.20 -23.13 9.10
C ASP A 42 -36.82 -21.79 9.76
N PHE A 43 -36.62 -21.85 11.08
CA PHE A 43 -35.74 -20.91 11.78
C PHE A 43 -34.27 -21.20 11.44
N LEU A 44 -33.83 -20.85 10.23
CA LEU A 44 -32.40 -20.68 9.96
C LEU A 44 -31.97 -19.38 10.64
N PRO A 45 -31.04 -19.39 11.61
CA PRO A 45 -30.46 -18.14 12.09
C PRO A 45 -29.75 -17.52 10.89
N GLU A 46 -30.29 -16.41 10.36
CA GLU A 46 -29.62 -15.62 9.34
C GLU A 46 -28.19 -15.42 9.82
N LYS A 47 -27.24 -16.04 9.09
CA LYS A 47 -25.82 -15.88 9.35
C LYS A 47 -25.60 -14.37 9.41
N PRO A 48 -25.16 -13.79 10.54
CA PRO A 48 -24.95 -12.35 10.62
C PRO A 48 -24.05 -11.99 9.46
N GLU A 49 -24.60 -11.26 8.50
CA GLU A 49 -23.85 -10.81 7.35
C GLU A 49 -22.69 -10.02 7.95
N LEU A 50 -21.47 -10.54 7.81
CA LEU A 50 -20.29 -9.88 8.34
C LEU A 50 -20.22 -8.55 7.62
N GLN A 51 -20.79 -7.50 8.21
CA GLN A 51 -20.69 -6.16 7.68
C GLN A 51 -19.20 -5.90 7.56
N LEU A 52 -18.71 -5.76 6.32
CA LEU A 52 -17.38 -5.25 6.06
C LEU A 52 -17.29 -3.96 6.86
N GLN A 53 -16.55 -4.01 7.97
CA GLN A 53 -16.56 -2.95 8.96
C GLN A 53 -15.99 -1.70 8.32
N GLY A 54 -16.89 -0.88 7.77
CA GLY A 54 -16.57 0.37 7.13
C GLY A 54 -16.03 1.31 8.19
N VAL A 55 -14.82 1.81 7.98
CA VAL A 55 -14.24 2.82 8.86
C VAL A 55 -15.04 4.10 8.65
N ASP A 56 -15.70 4.61 9.69
CA ASP A 56 -16.35 5.93 9.62
C ASP A 56 -15.28 6.98 9.30
N PRO A 57 -15.38 7.72 8.18
CA PRO A 57 -14.39 8.72 7.79
C PRO A 57 -14.19 9.82 8.83
N ARG A 58 -15.19 10.09 9.68
CA ARG A 58 -15.14 11.13 10.72
C ARG A 58 -14.47 10.64 12.00
N LYS A 59 -14.72 9.39 12.37
CA LYS A 59 -14.27 8.80 13.63
C LYS A 59 -12.96 8.05 13.50
N GLY A 60 -12.63 7.59 12.28
CA GLY A 60 -11.51 6.70 12.03
C GLY A 60 -11.62 5.41 12.86
N TRP A 61 -10.52 4.67 12.98
CA TRP A 61 -10.43 3.61 13.97
C TRP A 61 -10.18 4.21 15.36
N ASN A 62 -10.84 3.69 16.39
CA ASN A 62 -10.58 4.06 17.78
C ASN A 62 -9.20 3.57 18.30
N PHE A 63 -8.41 2.89 17.47
CA PHE A 63 -7.04 2.50 17.78
C PHE A 63 -6.08 3.06 16.71
N ARG A 64 -4.93 3.59 17.14
CA ARG A 64 -3.94 4.22 16.24
C ARG A 64 -3.09 3.21 15.45
N GLY A 65 -3.00 1.98 15.94
CA GLY A 65 -2.17 0.90 15.37
C GLY A 65 -0.68 1.25 15.32
N VAL A 66 0.11 0.35 14.70
CA VAL A 66 1.51 0.61 14.35
C VAL A 66 1.63 0.42 12.84
N HIS A 67 2.03 1.46 12.13
CA HIS A 67 2.44 1.37 10.73
C HIS A 67 3.93 1.63 10.66
N ARG A 68 4.70 0.69 10.13
CA ARG A 68 6.14 0.84 9.97
C ARG A 68 6.59 -0.01 8.80
N ALA A 69 7.30 0.61 7.87
CA ALA A 69 7.89 -0.04 6.72
C ALA A 69 9.41 -0.05 6.88
N ILE A 70 10.01 -1.22 6.71
CA ILE A 70 11.45 -1.42 6.67
C ILE A 70 11.79 -1.99 5.30
N ILE A 71 12.65 -1.30 4.56
CA ILE A 71 13.05 -1.68 3.22
C ILE A 71 14.58 -1.74 3.16
N CYS A 72 15.08 -2.92 2.77
CA CYS A 72 16.48 -3.14 2.47
C CYS A 72 16.58 -3.50 0.99
N GLY A 73 17.27 -2.68 0.20
CA GLY A 73 17.33 -2.90 -1.23
C GLY A 73 18.35 -2.02 -1.93
N LYS A 74 18.23 -1.92 -3.25
CA LYS A 74 19.12 -1.09 -4.07
C LYS A 74 18.39 0.14 -4.59
N VAL A 75 19.07 1.27 -4.59
CA VAL A 75 18.54 2.53 -5.13
C VAL A 75 18.42 2.43 -6.65
N GLY A 76 17.21 2.63 -7.19
CA GLY A 76 16.96 2.57 -8.64
C GLY A 76 17.37 3.85 -9.38
N GLN A 77 17.08 4.99 -8.77
CA GLN A 77 17.41 6.33 -9.29
C GLN A 77 18.01 7.17 -8.17
N ALA A 78 18.95 8.04 -8.52
CA ALA A 78 19.58 8.95 -7.56
C ALA A 78 18.51 9.81 -6.85
N PRO A 79 18.68 10.13 -5.55
CA PRO A 79 17.69 10.93 -4.84
C PRO A 79 17.58 12.35 -5.39
N VAL A 80 16.34 12.78 -5.61
CA VAL A 80 16.03 14.12 -6.10
C VAL A 80 15.40 14.92 -4.97
N GLN A 81 16.04 16.03 -4.62
CA GLN A 81 15.51 16.96 -3.64
C GLN A 81 14.60 18.00 -4.30
N LYS A 82 13.42 18.21 -3.72
CA LYS A 82 12.42 19.17 -4.19
C LYS A 82 11.98 20.07 -3.05
N ILE A 83 11.85 21.36 -3.32
CA ILE A 83 11.28 22.34 -2.39
C ILE A 83 9.79 22.45 -2.71
N LEU A 84 8.96 22.22 -1.71
CA LEU A 84 7.50 22.36 -1.82
C LEU A 84 7.10 23.83 -1.69
N ARG A 85 5.86 24.13 -2.12
CA ARG A 85 5.25 25.47 -2.00
C ARG A 85 5.15 25.97 -0.55
N ASN A 86 5.18 25.05 0.42
CA ASN A 86 5.18 25.36 1.84
C ASN A 86 6.59 25.65 2.40
N GLY A 87 7.62 25.73 1.55
CA GLY A 87 9.01 25.95 1.95
C GLY A 87 9.72 24.72 2.53
N LYS A 88 9.04 23.57 2.68
CA LYS A 88 9.66 22.33 3.15
C LYS A 88 10.36 21.62 2.01
N THR A 89 11.49 21.00 2.35
CA THR A 89 12.26 20.20 1.41
C THR A 89 11.89 18.73 1.53
N VAL A 90 11.65 18.06 0.41
CA VAL A 90 11.39 16.61 0.34
C VAL A 90 12.34 15.99 -0.67
N THR A 91 13.02 14.94 -0.25
CA THR A 91 13.87 14.12 -1.13
C THR A 91 13.14 12.86 -1.53
N THR A 92 13.07 12.56 -2.82
CA THR A 92 12.39 11.37 -3.35
C THR A 92 13.32 10.46 -4.13
N PHE A 93 13.19 9.15 -3.94
CA PHE A 93 13.90 8.12 -4.71
C PHE A 93 13.11 6.81 -4.73
N THR A 94 13.60 5.83 -5.51
CA THR A 94 13.02 4.48 -5.57
C THR A 94 14.02 3.45 -5.09
N VAL A 95 13.52 2.43 -4.39
CA VAL A 95 14.31 1.29 -3.92
C VAL A 95 13.73 0.02 -4.51
N GLY A 96 14.57 -0.75 -5.18
CA GLY A 96 14.25 -2.07 -5.68
C GLY A 96 14.58 -3.14 -4.65
N THR A 97 13.63 -4.01 -4.36
CA THR A 97 13.86 -5.26 -3.62
C THR A 97 13.73 -6.43 -4.59
N GLY A 98 14.79 -7.25 -4.70
CA GLY A 98 14.77 -8.47 -5.52
C GLY A 98 13.69 -9.42 -5.02
N GLY A 99 13.02 -10.13 -5.94
CA GLY A 99 11.91 -11.00 -5.58
C GLY A 99 12.33 -12.21 -4.76
N MET A 100 11.47 -12.60 -3.82
CA MET A 100 11.58 -13.87 -3.11
C MET A 100 11.34 -15.02 -4.10
N PHE A 101 12.17 -16.06 -4.03
CA PHE A 101 11.95 -17.31 -4.76
C PHE A 101 10.74 -18.04 -4.15
N ASP A 102 9.85 -18.59 -4.98
CA ASP A 102 8.78 -19.47 -4.49
C ASP A 102 9.33 -20.88 -4.31
N GLN A 103 9.79 -21.18 -3.09
CA GLN A 103 10.37 -22.48 -2.74
C GLN A 103 9.38 -23.65 -2.83
N ARG A 104 8.09 -23.39 -3.11
CA ARG A 104 7.04 -24.42 -3.19
C ARG A 104 6.94 -25.09 -4.55
N LEU A 105 7.57 -24.54 -5.59
CA LEU A 105 7.55 -25.08 -6.95
C LEU A 105 8.88 -25.77 -7.27
N VAL A 106 9.04 -27.02 -6.83
CA VAL A 106 10.22 -27.82 -7.18
C VAL A 106 10.11 -28.28 -8.64
N GLY A 107 10.84 -27.62 -9.55
CA GLY A 107 10.94 -28.04 -10.95
C GLY A 107 11.06 -26.88 -11.96
N ALA A 108 12.30 -26.56 -12.31
CA ALA A 108 12.76 -25.86 -13.53
C ALA A 108 12.23 -24.46 -13.89
N ASN A 109 11.34 -23.84 -13.10
CA ASN A 109 10.93 -22.44 -13.29
C ASN A 109 11.17 -21.57 -12.04
N ASP A 110 12.31 -21.78 -11.36
CA ASP A 110 12.79 -20.98 -10.22
C ASP A 110 13.22 -19.55 -10.62
N LEU A 111 12.45 -18.90 -11.50
CA LEU A 111 12.62 -17.50 -11.83
C LEU A 111 12.21 -16.70 -10.58
N PRO A 112 13.12 -15.87 -10.02
CA PRO A 112 12.77 -15.04 -8.89
C PRO A 112 11.57 -14.17 -9.25
N LYS A 113 10.69 -13.91 -8.26
CA LYS A 113 9.57 -12.97 -8.45
C LYS A 113 10.08 -11.65 -9.06
N PRO A 114 9.27 -10.97 -9.89
CA PRO A 114 9.67 -9.69 -10.43
C PRO A 114 10.03 -8.72 -9.30
N ALA A 115 11.10 -7.94 -9.51
CA ALA A 115 11.56 -6.97 -8.55
C ALA A 115 10.44 -5.99 -8.17
N GLN A 116 10.29 -5.74 -6.88
CA GLN A 116 9.33 -4.78 -6.36
C GLN A 116 10.01 -3.42 -6.21
N TRP A 117 9.35 -2.37 -6.69
CA TRP A 117 9.83 -1.00 -6.63
C TRP A 117 9.05 -0.21 -5.61
N HIS A 118 9.76 0.27 -4.59
CA HIS A 118 9.17 1.05 -3.52
C HIS A 118 9.52 2.52 -3.71
N ARG A 119 8.52 3.39 -3.60
CA ARG A 119 8.71 4.84 -3.62
C ARG A 119 9.00 5.34 -2.21
N ILE A 120 10.13 6.02 -2.04
CA ILE A 120 10.55 6.60 -0.76
C ILE A 120 10.44 8.11 -0.83
N ALA A 121 9.80 8.71 0.17
CA ALA A 121 9.66 10.15 0.36
C ALA A 121 10.26 10.55 1.70
N VAL A 122 11.35 11.31 1.68
CA VAL A 122 12.05 11.77 2.88
C VAL A 122 11.66 13.21 3.17
N HIS A 123 10.88 13.42 4.23
CA HIS A 123 10.40 14.73 4.66
C HIS A 123 11.35 15.41 5.65
N ASN A 124 12.25 14.65 6.28
CA ASN A 124 13.27 15.21 7.16
C ASN A 124 14.39 15.84 6.32
N PRO A 125 14.63 17.16 6.42
CA PRO A 125 15.60 17.86 5.58
C PRO A 125 17.04 17.37 5.80
N MET A 126 17.40 17.01 7.04
CA MET A 126 18.75 16.51 7.36
C MET A 126 18.98 15.13 6.73
N LEU A 127 18.02 14.21 6.86
CA LEU A 127 18.09 12.90 6.23
C LEU A 127 18.00 13.00 4.70
N GLY A 128 17.23 13.96 4.20
CA GLY A 128 17.10 14.23 2.77
C GLY A 128 18.40 14.74 2.16
N ALA A 129 19.13 15.63 2.86
CA ALA A 129 20.44 16.10 2.44
C ALA A 129 21.49 14.97 2.50
N TYR A 130 21.50 14.17 3.57
CA TYR A 130 22.33 12.97 3.68
C TYR A 130 22.08 12.00 2.51
N ALA A 131 20.80 11.74 2.20
CA ALA A 131 20.42 10.84 1.11
C ALA A 131 20.97 11.32 -0.24
N VAL A 132 20.86 12.60 -0.56
CA VAL A 132 21.39 13.18 -1.80
C VAL A 132 22.92 13.09 -1.86
N GLN A 133 23.60 13.31 -0.74
CA GLN A 133 25.06 13.30 -0.70
C GLN A 133 25.66 11.88 -0.76
N GLN A 134 25.01 10.90 -0.14
CA GLN A 134 25.59 9.58 0.10
C GLN A 134 25.01 8.46 -0.78
N LEU A 135 23.76 8.59 -1.24
CA LEU A 135 23.13 7.55 -2.05
C LEU A 135 23.37 7.81 -3.54
N VAL A 136 23.96 6.82 -4.20
CA VAL A 136 24.08 6.78 -5.66
C VAL A 136 23.18 5.69 -6.22
N LYS A 137 22.94 5.73 -7.53
CA LYS A 137 22.23 4.64 -8.23
C LYS A 137 22.95 3.32 -7.95
N ASN A 138 22.16 2.26 -7.72
CA ASN A 138 22.61 0.91 -7.35
C ASN A 138 23.27 0.77 -5.97
N SER A 139 23.35 1.82 -5.14
CA SER A 139 23.76 1.68 -3.74
C SER A 139 22.77 0.82 -2.95
N SER A 140 23.30 -0.03 -2.07
CA SER A 140 22.50 -0.76 -1.08
C SER A 140 22.09 0.20 0.03
N VAL A 141 20.80 0.21 0.39
CA VAL A 141 20.23 1.16 1.34
C VAL A 141 19.28 0.45 2.32
N TYR A 142 19.33 0.89 3.57
CA TYR A 142 18.36 0.60 4.61
C TYR A 142 17.45 1.82 4.79
N VAL A 143 16.14 1.62 4.66
CA VAL A 143 15.12 2.64 4.87
C VAL A 143 14.12 2.15 5.89
N GLU A 144 13.78 3.02 6.84
CA GLU A 144 12.75 2.82 7.84
C GLU A 144 11.85 4.05 7.84
N GLY A 145 10.55 3.86 7.80
CA GLY A 145 9.58 4.95 7.85
C GLY A 145 8.15 4.45 7.98
N ASP A 146 7.22 5.34 7.70
CA ASP A 146 5.78 5.09 7.77
C ASP A 146 5.25 4.74 6.37
N ILE A 147 4.33 3.77 6.27
CA ILE A 147 3.63 3.53 5.01
C ILE A 147 2.45 4.51 4.92
N GLU A 148 2.49 5.39 3.94
CA GLU A 148 1.45 6.38 3.68
C GLU A 148 0.92 6.18 2.27
N THR A 149 -0.36 6.47 2.07
CA THR A 149 -0.98 6.41 0.76
C THR A 149 -1.46 7.80 0.39
N ARG A 150 -0.82 8.40 -0.62
CA ARG A 150 -1.24 9.70 -1.11
C ARG A 150 -2.29 9.54 -2.20
N VAL A 151 -3.36 10.31 -2.07
CA VAL A 151 -4.43 10.39 -3.06
C VAL A 151 -4.27 11.69 -3.84
N TYR A 152 -4.29 11.60 -5.17
CA TYR A 152 -4.25 12.77 -6.04
C TYR A 152 -5.16 12.57 -7.24
N ASN A 153 -5.73 13.68 -7.72
CA ASN A 153 -6.58 13.67 -8.90
C ASN A 153 -5.67 13.81 -10.12
N ASP A 154 -5.80 12.88 -11.06
CA ASP A 154 -5.15 12.99 -12.36
C ASP A 154 -5.92 14.01 -13.20
N SER A 155 -5.30 15.16 -13.48
CA SER A 155 -5.95 16.23 -14.24
C SER A 155 -6.25 15.85 -15.69
N ILE A 156 -5.60 14.82 -16.23
CA ILE A 156 -5.77 14.39 -17.62
C ILE A 156 -6.96 13.45 -17.76
N ASN A 157 -7.09 12.50 -16.83
CA ASN A 157 -8.11 11.46 -16.90
C ASN A 157 -9.34 11.75 -16.02
N GLY A 158 -9.23 12.72 -15.10
CA GLY A 158 -10.26 12.98 -14.07
C GLY A 158 -10.30 11.94 -12.95
N ASP A 159 -9.46 10.91 -13.01
CA ASP A 159 -9.46 9.79 -12.07
C ASP A 159 -8.75 10.13 -10.76
N ILE A 160 -9.29 9.60 -9.65
CA ILE A 160 -8.65 9.66 -8.33
C ILE A 160 -7.63 8.51 -8.24
N LYS A 161 -6.34 8.84 -8.16
CA LYS A 161 -5.25 7.86 -8.04
C LYS A 161 -4.71 7.81 -6.63
N SER A 162 -4.50 6.58 -6.17
CA SER A 162 -3.94 6.26 -4.86
C SER A 162 -2.57 5.64 -5.04
N ILE A 163 -1.53 6.22 -4.45
CA ILE A 163 -0.16 5.71 -4.55
C ILE A 163 0.40 5.47 -3.15
N PRO A 164 0.81 4.23 -2.82
CA PRO A 164 1.52 3.95 -1.59
C PRO A 164 2.97 4.43 -1.69
N GLU A 165 3.45 5.04 -0.62
CA GLU A 165 4.81 5.51 -0.47
C GLU A 165 5.30 5.30 0.96
N VAL A 166 6.61 5.12 1.10
CA VAL A 166 7.25 5.06 2.42
C VAL A 166 7.76 6.44 2.77
N CYS A 167 7.13 7.04 3.77
CA CYS A 167 7.41 8.38 4.26
C CYS A 167 8.37 8.34 5.45
N VAL A 168 9.55 8.94 5.29
CA VAL A 168 10.53 9.10 6.37
C VAL A 168 10.31 10.47 7.01
N ARG A 169 9.66 10.48 8.18
CA ARG A 169 9.36 11.69 8.96
C ARG A 169 10.34 11.85 10.13
N ARG A 170 9.91 11.61 11.38
CA ARG A 170 10.72 11.94 12.57
C ARG A 170 11.54 10.77 13.09
N ASP A 171 10.90 9.62 13.21
CA ASP A 171 11.44 8.37 13.74
C ASP A 171 12.09 7.49 12.66
N GLY A 172 11.78 7.76 11.40
CA GLY A 172 12.36 7.05 10.27
C GLY A 172 13.88 7.22 10.13
N ARG A 173 14.51 6.27 9.44
CA ARG A 173 15.97 6.17 9.28
C ARG A 173 16.31 5.89 7.82
N VAL A 174 17.40 6.48 7.34
CA VAL A 174 17.99 6.17 6.04
C VAL A 174 19.47 5.95 6.25
N ARG A 175 19.99 4.79 5.83
CA ARG A 175 21.41 4.45 5.96
C ARG A 175 21.91 3.78 4.69
N LEU A 176 23.07 4.23 4.22
CA LEU A 176 23.83 3.51 3.21
C LEU A 176 24.36 2.21 3.82
N ILE A 177 24.05 1.08 3.20
CA ILE A 177 24.69 -0.19 3.52
C ILE A 177 25.94 -0.25 2.64
N LYS A 178 27.09 0.06 3.22
CA LYS A 178 28.35 -0.26 2.57
C LYS A 178 28.45 -1.77 2.52
N ALA A 179 28.49 -2.35 1.31
CA ALA A 179 29.08 -3.67 1.17
C ALA A 179 30.50 -3.52 1.70
N GLY A 180 30.87 -4.30 2.72
CA GLY A 180 32.20 -4.22 3.29
C GLY A 180 33.23 -4.17 2.17
N GLU A 181 34.20 -3.28 2.29
CA GLU A 181 35.51 -3.48 1.67
C GLU A 181 35.83 -4.97 1.74
N SER A 182 36.13 -5.58 0.60
CA SER A 182 36.36 -7.01 0.49
C SER A 182 37.15 -7.52 1.70
N MET A 183 36.53 -8.33 2.56
CA MET A 183 37.24 -9.18 3.54
C MET A 183 38.04 -10.29 2.83
N ASN A 184 38.52 -10.02 1.62
CA ASN A 184 39.31 -10.94 0.82
C ASN A 184 40.81 -10.69 1.00
N ASN A 185 41.24 -9.75 1.85
CA ASN A 185 42.65 -9.42 2.07
C ASN A 185 43.08 -9.28 3.54
N ILE A 186 42.31 -9.80 4.50
CA ILE A 186 42.96 -10.19 5.77
C ILE A 186 43.72 -11.47 5.44
N SER A 187 45.02 -11.33 5.15
CA SER A 187 45.88 -12.49 4.94
C SER A 187 45.86 -13.32 6.22
N ILE A 188 45.73 -14.63 6.08
CA ILE A 188 45.73 -15.57 7.20
C ILE A 188 47.04 -15.48 8.01
N ASP A 189 48.08 -14.88 7.44
CA ASP A 189 49.39 -14.68 8.04
C ASP A 189 49.37 -13.62 9.15
N GLU A 190 48.52 -12.60 9.06
CA GLU A 190 48.41 -11.54 10.08
C GLU A 190 47.76 -12.04 11.39
N LEU A 191 47.01 -13.16 11.33
CA LEU A 191 46.42 -13.82 12.49
C LEU A 191 47.40 -14.74 13.25
N ARG A 192 48.57 -15.04 12.68
CA ARG A 192 49.55 -15.95 13.29
C ARG A 192 50.59 -15.23 14.15
N GLU A 193 50.79 -13.93 13.96
CA GLU A 193 51.77 -13.15 14.73
C GLU A 193 51.26 -12.68 16.10
N GLY A 194 49.96 -12.78 16.38
CA GLY A 194 49.38 -12.39 17.68
C GLY A 194 49.38 -13.49 18.76
N LEU A 195 50.02 -14.64 18.51
CA LEU A 195 49.95 -15.84 19.36
C LEU A 195 51.32 -16.41 19.76
N LEU A 196 52.40 -15.62 19.65
CA LEU A 196 53.72 -15.94 20.19
C LEU A 196 54.14 -14.92 21.26
#